data_AF-A0A6I6MSU1-F1
#
_entry.id   AF-A0A6I6MSU1-F1
#
_cell.length_a   1.000
_cell.length_b   1.000
_cell.length_c   1.000
_cell.angle_alpha   90.00
_cell.angle_beta   90.00
_cell.angle_gamma   90.00
#
_symmetry.space_group_name_H-M   'P 1'
#
loop_
_entity.id
_entity.type
_entity.pdbx_description
1 polymer ?
#
loop_
_entity_poly.entity_id
_entity_poly.type
_entity_poly.pdbx_seq_one_letter_code
_entity_poly.pdbx_strand_id
1 'polypeptide(L)'
;MTQNDALAAYLGPELFERLDWGRLSHAQRDAILSVFRVGLGAGAQSGSVATIDCVLARGKVVICEDGSHWQARDRDDAELIEDWGAGSMVAIHRQLLYKLDPYQAAEVELLRL
;
A
#
# COMPACT_ATOMS: atom_id res chain seq x y z
N MET A 1 -18.93 8.60 1.93
CA MET A 1 -18.22 7.46 2.52
C MET A 1 -17.03 8.01 3.29
N THR A 2 -16.98 7.74 4.57
CA THR A 2 -15.83 8.09 5.41
C THR A 2 -14.71 7.07 5.19
N GLN A 3 -13.48 7.43 5.53
CA GLN A 3 -12.30 6.54 5.46
C GLN A 3 -12.51 5.20 6.23
N ASN A 4 -13.45 5.19 7.19
CA ASN A 4 -13.84 4.03 7.97
C ASN A 4 -14.75 3.05 7.20
N ASP A 5 -15.45 3.50 6.15
CA ASP A 5 -16.37 2.66 5.36
C ASP A 5 -15.61 1.72 4.41
N ALA A 6 -14.44 2.17 3.91
CA ALA A 6 -13.57 1.36 3.04
C ALA A 6 -12.87 0.23 3.81
N LEU A 7 -12.39 0.52 5.03
CA LEU A 7 -11.80 -0.51 5.90
C LEU A 7 -12.86 -1.51 6.40
N ALA A 8 -14.12 -1.06 6.52
CA ALA A 8 -15.23 -1.93 6.87
C ALA A 8 -15.62 -2.92 5.75
N ALA A 9 -15.49 -2.50 4.49
CA ALA A 9 -15.63 -3.39 3.36
C ALA A 9 -14.47 -4.41 3.24
N TYR A 10 -13.26 -4.04 3.68
CA TYR A 10 -12.04 -4.87 3.59
C TYR A 10 -12.02 -6.06 4.56
N LEU A 11 -12.42 -5.86 5.82
CA LEU A 11 -12.30 -6.92 6.85
C LEU A 11 -13.46 -7.93 6.82
N GLY A 12 -14.43 -7.73 5.92
CA GLY A 12 -15.62 -8.56 5.78
C GLY A 12 -16.65 -8.30 6.89
N PRO A 13 -17.96 -8.36 6.57
CA PRO A 13 -19.02 -8.10 7.55
C PRO A 13 -18.95 -9.04 8.75
N GLU A 14 -18.42 -10.26 8.57
CA GLU A 14 -18.29 -11.25 9.65
C GLU A 14 -17.36 -10.78 10.77
N LEU A 15 -16.30 -10.02 10.47
CA LEU A 15 -15.43 -9.49 11.52
C LEU A 15 -16.15 -8.43 12.35
N PHE A 16 -16.90 -7.54 11.69
CA PHE A 16 -17.66 -6.48 12.37
C PHE A 16 -18.79 -7.04 13.23
N GLU A 17 -19.46 -8.10 12.78
CA GLU A 17 -20.44 -8.84 13.57
C GLU A 17 -19.79 -9.52 14.78
N ARG A 18 -18.66 -10.20 14.60
CA ARG A 18 -17.92 -10.86 15.70
C ARG A 18 -17.39 -9.87 16.74
N LEU A 19 -17.05 -8.65 16.33
CA LEU A 19 -16.59 -7.58 17.21
C LEU A 19 -17.75 -6.82 17.87
N ASP A 20 -19.00 -7.11 17.50
CA ASP A 20 -20.19 -6.35 17.90
C ASP A 20 -19.98 -4.85 17.66
N TRP A 21 -19.53 -4.50 16.45
CA TRP A 21 -18.98 -3.19 16.12
C TRP A 21 -19.90 -2.02 16.49
N GLY A 22 -21.22 -2.22 16.35
CA GLY A 22 -22.25 -1.25 16.70
C GLY A 22 -22.23 -0.83 18.17
N ARG A 23 -21.73 -1.69 19.07
CA ARG A 23 -21.61 -1.43 20.51
C ARG A 23 -20.29 -0.81 20.94
N LEU A 24 -19.28 -0.81 20.07
CA LEU A 24 -18.00 -0.17 20.38
C LEU A 24 -18.15 1.35 20.44
N SER A 25 -17.47 1.98 21.41
CA SER A 25 -17.34 3.44 21.44
C SER A 25 -16.50 3.94 20.26
N HIS A 26 -16.63 5.23 19.92
CA HIS A 26 -15.80 5.85 18.88
C HIS A 26 -14.30 5.69 19.17
N ALA A 27 -13.87 5.88 20.42
CA ALA A 27 -12.46 5.74 20.80
C ALA A 27 -11.92 4.31 20.62
N GLN A 28 -12.75 3.29 20.87
CA GLN A 28 -12.37 1.88 20.65
C GLN A 28 -12.27 1.55 19.16
N ARG A 29 -13.23 2.05 18.36
CA ARG A 29 -13.18 1.91 16.90
C ARG A 29 -11.91 2.57 16.35
N ASP A 30 -11.62 3.80 16.76
CA ASP A 30 -10.42 4.52 16.33
C ASP A 30 -9.12 3.80 16.74
N ALA A 31 -9.05 3.24 17.95
CA ALA A 31 -7.89 2.47 18.39
C ALA A 31 -7.69 1.20 17.54
N ILE A 32 -8.76 0.44 17.25
CA ILE A 32 -8.69 -0.75 16.40
C ILE A 32 -8.24 -0.37 14.98
N LEU A 33 -8.87 0.63 14.39
CA LEU A 33 -8.51 1.12 13.06
C LEU A 33 -7.07 1.65 13.02
N SER A 34 -6.57 2.23 14.11
CA SER A 34 -5.19 2.73 14.20
C SER A 34 -4.12 1.64 14.09
N VAL A 35 -4.41 0.41 14.53
CA VAL A 35 -3.49 -0.73 14.36
C VAL A 35 -3.37 -1.11 12.89
N PHE A 36 -4.47 -1.05 12.15
CA PHE A 36 -4.47 -1.29 10.70
C PHE A 36 -3.81 -0.14 9.91
N ARG A 37 -3.81 1.09 10.45
CA ARG A 37 -3.12 2.26 9.85
C ARG A 37 -1.58 2.15 9.82
N VAL A 38 -0.97 1.26 10.61
CA VAL A 38 0.50 1.18 10.72
C VAL A 38 1.17 0.55 9.49
N GLY A 39 0.44 -0.24 8.69
CA GLY A 39 0.92 -0.75 7.40
C GLY A 39 0.71 0.19 6.20
N LEU A 40 0.02 1.32 6.41
CA LEU A 40 -0.63 2.14 5.37
C LEU A 40 0.02 3.52 5.13
N GLY A 41 0.92 3.96 6.00
CA GLY A 41 1.45 5.34 5.97
C GLY A 41 2.37 5.67 4.77
N ALA A 42 3.00 4.68 4.15
CA ALA A 42 3.95 4.90 3.07
C ALA A 42 3.30 4.87 1.67
N GLY A 43 2.36 3.95 1.44
CA GLY A 43 1.60 3.88 0.19
C GLY A 43 0.65 5.06 0.03
N ALA A 44 -0.15 5.39 1.06
CA ALA A 44 -1.17 6.44 0.98
C ALA A 44 -0.63 7.86 0.73
N GLN A 45 0.64 8.14 1.07
CA GLN A 45 1.27 9.45 0.79
C GLN A 45 2.00 9.51 -0.56
N SER A 46 2.04 8.41 -1.32
CA SER A 46 2.75 8.30 -2.61
C SER A 46 2.05 9.02 -3.75
N GLY A 47 0.73 9.25 -3.66
CA GLY A 47 -0.07 9.94 -4.68
C GLY A 47 -0.34 9.11 -5.95
N SER A 48 0.44 8.08 -6.24
CA SER A 48 0.27 7.22 -7.42
C SER A 48 0.73 5.78 -7.17
N VAL A 49 -0.08 4.82 -7.58
CA VAL A 49 0.33 3.43 -7.73
C VAL A 49 0.86 3.23 -9.14
N ALA A 50 1.93 2.45 -9.27
CA ALA A 50 2.39 1.98 -10.57
C ALA A 50 2.69 0.48 -10.50
N THR A 51 2.50 -0.22 -11.61
CA THR A 51 2.93 -1.62 -11.75
C THR A 51 4.34 -1.67 -12.32
N ILE A 52 5.22 -2.50 -11.75
CA ILE A 52 6.55 -2.75 -12.32
C ILE A 52 6.38 -3.44 -13.67
N ASP A 53 6.83 -2.79 -14.74
CA ASP A 53 6.88 -3.37 -16.08
C ASP A 53 8.14 -4.24 -16.23
N CYS A 54 9.30 -3.72 -15.83
CA CYS A 54 10.52 -4.52 -15.81
C CYS A 54 11.54 -4.11 -14.72
N VAL A 55 12.34 -5.10 -14.33
CA VAL A 55 13.47 -4.96 -13.40
C VAL A 55 14.75 -5.30 -14.15
N LEU A 56 15.72 -4.38 -14.13
CA LEU A 56 16.99 -4.50 -14.84
C LEU A 56 18.17 -4.39 -13.88
N ALA A 57 19.35 -4.81 -14.37
CA ALA A 57 20.62 -4.66 -13.67
C ALA A 57 20.62 -5.25 -12.24
N ARG A 58 19.97 -6.41 -12.05
CA ARG A 58 19.82 -7.11 -10.76
C ARG A 58 19.15 -6.24 -9.71
N GLY A 59 17.91 -5.82 -9.99
CA GLY A 59 17.13 -4.99 -9.07
C GLY A 59 17.50 -3.51 -9.01
N LYS A 60 18.61 -3.09 -9.64
CA LYS A 60 19.08 -1.70 -9.55
C LYS A 60 18.23 -0.70 -10.33
N VAL A 61 17.49 -1.15 -11.33
CA VAL A 61 16.66 -0.29 -12.15
C VAL A 61 15.26 -0.89 -12.25
N VAL A 62 14.27 -0.06 -11.96
CA VAL A 62 12.85 -0.37 -12.07
C VAL A 62 12.24 0.54 -13.11
N ILE A 63 11.45 -0.03 -14.02
CA ILE A 63 10.62 0.72 -14.95
C ILE A 63 9.18 0.30 -14.68
N CYS A 64 8.30 1.28 -14.49
CA CYS A 64 6.89 1.05 -14.26
C CYS A 64 6.08 1.29 -15.54
N GLU A 65 4.86 0.73 -15.59
CA GLU A 65 3.96 0.83 -16.74
C GLU A 65 3.54 2.27 -17.09
N ASP A 66 3.56 3.18 -16.11
CA ASP A 66 3.29 4.60 -16.28
C ASP A 66 4.47 5.37 -16.92
N GLY A 67 5.57 4.66 -17.22
CA GLY A 67 6.80 5.21 -17.79
C GLY A 67 7.75 5.81 -16.74
N SER A 68 7.41 5.75 -15.45
CA SER A 68 8.32 6.18 -14.39
C SER A 68 9.49 5.21 -14.26
N HIS A 69 10.65 5.76 -13.90
CA HIS A 69 11.88 5.01 -13.70
C HIS A 69 12.47 5.23 -12.31
N TRP A 70 13.05 4.18 -11.75
CA TRP A 70 13.62 4.20 -10.41
C TRP A 70 14.98 3.51 -10.38
N GLN A 71 15.90 4.07 -9.59
CA GLN A 71 17.23 3.51 -9.40
C GLN A 71 17.49 3.24 -7.92
N ALA A 72 17.70 1.97 -7.58
CA ALA A 72 18.11 1.58 -6.23
C ALA A 72 19.53 2.09 -5.96
N ARG A 73 19.72 2.75 -4.81
CA ARG A 73 21.03 3.25 -4.39
C ARG A 73 21.78 2.20 -3.61
N ASP A 74 21.09 1.57 -2.66
CA ASP A 74 21.64 0.56 -1.78
C ASP A 74 21.44 -0.84 -2.35
N ARG A 75 22.33 -1.75 -1.96
CA ARG A 75 22.29 -3.14 -2.43
C ARG A 75 21.06 -3.87 -1.91
N ASP A 76 20.69 -3.63 -0.67
CA ASP A 76 19.55 -4.28 -0.02
C ASP A 76 18.24 -3.91 -0.73
N ASP A 77 18.09 -2.66 -1.15
CA ASP A 77 16.95 -2.20 -1.96
C ASP A 77 16.89 -2.93 -3.31
N ALA A 78 18.04 -3.11 -3.96
CA ALA A 78 18.11 -3.82 -5.24
C ALA A 78 17.71 -5.30 -5.08
N GLU A 79 18.18 -5.97 -4.02
CA GLU A 79 17.81 -7.37 -3.75
C GLU A 79 16.29 -7.50 -3.50
N LEU A 80 15.69 -6.59 -2.72
CA LEU A 80 14.24 -6.56 -2.51
C LEU A 80 13.45 -6.34 -3.81
N ILE A 81 13.89 -5.40 -4.65
CA ILE A 81 13.24 -5.11 -5.93
C ILE A 81 13.32 -6.30 -6.89
N GLU A 82 14.44 -7.01 -6.90
CA GLU A 82 14.62 -8.22 -7.70
C GLU A 82 13.64 -9.32 -7.27
N ASP A 83 13.39 -9.47 -5.97
CA ASP A 83 12.38 -10.38 -5.44
C ASP A 83 10.95 -9.98 -5.79
N TRP A 84 10.67 -8.68 -5.98
CA TRP A 84 9.34 -8.21 -6.34
C TRP A 84 9.01 -8.51 -7.81
N GLY A 85 9.97 -8.25 -8.70
CA GLY A 85 9.84 -8.54 -10.13
C GLY A 85 8.73 -7.76 -10.84
N ALA A 86 8.59 -8.06 -12.15
CA ALA A 86 7.54 -7.49 -12.99
C ALA A 86 6.14 -7.93 -12.53
N GLY A 87 5.17 -7.04 -12.66
CA GLY A 87 3.78 -7.24 -12.24
C GLY A 87 3.49 -6.91 -10.78
N SER A 88 4.52 -6.64 -9.97
CA SER A 88 4.30 -6.13 -8.60
C SER A 88 3.82 -4.68 -8.63
N MET A 89 2.82 -4.36 -7.80
CA MET A 89 2.38 -2.98 -7.60
C MET A 89 3.30 -2.29 -6.60
N VAL A 90 3.63 -1.03 -6.88
CA VAL A 90 4.51 -0.23 -6.05
C VAL A 90 3.98 1.19 -5.87
N ALA A 91 4.34 1.78 -4.74
CA ALA A 91 4.19 3.19 -4.43
C ALA A 91 5.58 3.84 -4.37
N ILE A 92 5.71 5.04 -4.94
CA ILE A 92 6.90 5.88 -4.82
C ILE A 92 6.60 7.03 -3.86
N HIS A 93 7.23 7.05 -2.70
CA HIS A 93 7.06 8.14 -1.74
C HIS A 93 8.39 8.56 -1.13
N ARG A 94 8.68 9.88 -1.15
CA ARG A 94 9.91 10.48 -0.56
C ARG A 94 11.20 9.76 -0.93
N GLN A 95 11.36 9.45 -2.21
CA GLN A 95 12.52 8.71 -2.71
C GLN A 95 12.66 7.28 -2.14
N LEU A 96 11.54 6.64 -1.81
CA LEU A 96 11.49 5.24 -1.41
C LEU A 96 10.44 4.53 -2.26
N LEU A 97 10.74 3.29 -2.63
CA LEU A 97 9.85 2.41 -3.36
C LEU A 97 9.26 1.39 -2.37
N TYR A 98 7.94 1.27 -2.35
CA TYR A 98 7.22 0.36 -1.46
C TYR A 98 6.42 -0.64 -2.28
N LYS A 99 6.60 -1.92 -2.02
CA LYS A 99 5.70 -2.94 -2.57
C LYS A 99 4.32 -2.80 -1.94
N LEU A 100 3.31 -2.84 -2.80
CA LEU A 100 1.90 -2.84 -2.43
C LEU A 100 1.30 -4.22 -2.70
N ASP A 101 0.41 -4.64 -1.81
CA ASP A 101 -0.60 -5.63 -2.17
C ASP A 101 -1.77 -4.96 -2.93
N PRO A 102 -2.66 -5.74 -3.58
CA PRO A 102 -3.79 -5.20 -4.34
C PRO A 102 -4.74 -4.29 -3.54
N TYR A 103 -4.81 -4.47 -2.22
CA TYR A 103 -5.70 -3.69 -1.36
C TYR A 103 -5.07 -2.35 -1.01
N GLN A 104 -3.77 -2.34 -0.72
CA GLN A 104 -3.00 -1.11 -0.53
C GLN A 104 -3.01 -0.26 -1.80
N ALA A 105 -2.90 -0.89 -2.98
CA ALA A 105 -3.00 -0.19 -4.26
C ALA A 105 -4.36 0.51 -4.44
N ALA A 106 -5.47 -0.21 -4.20
CA ALA A 106 -6.81 0.36 -4.28
C ALA A 106 -7.01 1.55 -3.32
N GLU A 107 -6.41 1.50 -2.13
CA GLU A 107 -6.50 2.59 -1.15
C GLU A 107 -5.77 3.87 -1.62
N VAL A 108 -4.57 3.73 -2.22
CA VAL A 108 -3.83 4.86 -2.79
C VAL A 108 -4.63 5.53 -3.91
N GLU A 109 -5.26 4.73 -4.77
CA GLU A 109 -6.10 5.26 -5.86
C GLU A 109 -7.39 5.94 -5.36
N LEU A 110 -7.99 5.42 -4.28
CA LEU A 110 -9.19 5.99 -3.68
C LEU A 110 -8.92 7.31 -2.94
N LEU A 111 -7.74 7.48 -2.35
CA LEU A 111 -7.43 8.63 -1.51
C LEU A 111 -6.95 9.87 -2.27
N ARG A 112 -6.53 9.76 -3.55
CA ARG A 112 -6.09 10.87 -4.45
C ARG A 112 -5.63 12.13 -3.69
N LEU A 113 -4.58 12.00 -2.88
CA LEU A 113 -3.95 13.13 -2.16
C LEU A 113 -3.00 13.89 -3.09
#